data_AF-B5XFD4-F1
#
_entry.id   AF-B5XFD4-F1
#
_cell.length_a   1.000
_cell.length_b   1.000
_cell.length_c   1.000
_cell.angle_alpha   90.00
_cell.angle_beta   90.00
_cell.angle_gamma   90.00
#
_symmetry.space_group_name_H-M   'P 1'
#
loop_
_entity.id
_entity.type
_entity.pdbx_description
1 polymer ?
#
loop_
_entity_poly.entity_id
_entity_poly.type
_entity_poly.pdbx_seq_one_letter_code
_entity_poly.pdbx_strand_id
1 'polypeptide(L)'
;MAEPALESWIRVDFPTLLNEILAEKFREKHLPVLQSLTNALRIQDYRDRSEEEAFRSLMKILSKLSEEIQAAGGEVEELILQLTAACFRAQRNGCVQCARNQSLMRSLGAIDLSIRILDMLQKLKSDNTDYVFEALRCGVQFIGNLAVDNQFCKDDIWTLIFPDLLLALLCVDDERAVGYSSMVLHTCLDEHKVEQLAHPRNIHLALKVMELCRTRSELDWTVLIATQHFLKSSVLVKNMYAGMSHQER
;
A
#
# COMPACT_ATOMS: atom_id res chain seq x y z
N MET A 1 -33.02 -11.62 -12.82
CA MET A 1 -32.34 -12.93 -12.64
C MET A 1 -30.95 -12.61 -12.14
N ALA A 2 -30.68 -12.83 -10.85
CA ALA A 2 -29.34 -12.63 -10.27
C ALA A 2 -28.43 -13.79 -10.73
N GLU A 3 -27.19 -13.48 -11.08
CA GLU A 3 -26.23 -14.42 -11.67
C GLU A 3 -25.84 -15.57 -10.72
N PRO A 4 -25.71 -16.81 -11.21
CA PRO A 4 -25.31 -17.98 -10.42
C PRO A 4 -23.91 -17.87 -9.77
N ALA A 5 -23.10 -16.87 -10.14
CA ALA A 5 -21.80 -16.60 -9.52
C ALA A 5 -21.91 -16.01 -8.10
N LEU A 6 -23.02 -15.34 -7.76
CA LEU A 6 -23.21 -14.74 -6.44
C LEU A 6 -23.42 -15.79 -5.35
N GLU A 7 -23.99 -16.95 -5.72
CA GLU A 7 -24.34 -18.02 -4.76
C GLU A 7 -23.16 -18.91 -4.36
N SER A 8 -22.07 -18.97 -5.14
CA SER A 8 -20.97 -19.90 -4.84
C SER A 8 -20.08 -19.45 -3.67
N TRP A 9 -19.87 -18.14 -3.50
CA TRP A 9 -19.03 -17.58 -2.44
C TRP A 9 -19.74 -17.52 -1.08
N ILE A 10 -21.07 -17.48 -1.06
CA ILE A 10 -21.89 -17.47 0.16
C ILE A 10 -21.66 -18.76 0.99
N ARG A 11 -21.11 -19.82 0.39
CA ARG A 11 -20.87 -21.11 1.05
C ARG A 11 -19.45 -21.32 1.56
N VAL A 12 -18.51 -20.41 1.32
CA VAL A 12 -17.11 -20.59 1.73
C VAL A 12 -16.89 -19.93 3.09
N ASP A 13 -16.58 -20.75 4.09
CA ASP A 13 -16.19 -20.29 5.43
C ASP A 13 -14.71 -19.86 5.44
N PHE A 14 -14.48 -18.62 5.00
CA PHE A 14 -13.14 -18.05 4.99
C PHE A 14 -12.50 -17.90 6.38
N PRO A 15 -13.21 -17.49 7.45
CA PRO A 15 -12.63 -17.51 8.80
C PRO A 15 -11.98 -18.86 9.15
N THR A 16 -12.67 -19.98 8.90
CA THR A 16 -12.12 -21.33 9.15
C THR A 16 -10.88 -21.61 8.30
N LEU A 17 -10.96 -21.37 6.98
CA LEU A 17 -9.84 -21.62 6.07
C LEU A 17 -8.59 -20.77 6.40
N LEU A 18 -8.78 -19.52 6.82
CA LEU A 18 -7.67 -18.65 7.23
C LEU A 18 -7.05 -19.12 8.56
N ASN A 19 -7.87 -19.62 9.49
CA ASN A 19 -7.37 -20.20 10.74
C ASN A 19 -6.58 -21.49 10.50
N GLU A 20 -6.94 -22.29 9.49
CA GLU A 20 -6.14 -23.45 9.06
C GLU A 20 -4.76 -23.02 8.54
N ILE A 21 -4.67 -21.93 7.75
CA ILE A 21 -3.37 -21.38 7.32
C ILE A 21 -2.52 -20.99 8.54
N LEU A 22 -3.11 -20.35 9.55
CA LEU A 22 -2.41 -19.93 10.77
C LEU A 22 -1.85 -21.12 11.57
N ALA A 23 -2.58 -22.23 11.60
CA ALA A 23 -2.21 -23.45 12.32
C ALA A 23 -1.07 -24.23 11.67
N GLU A 24 -0.72 -23.93 10.40
CA GLU A 24 0.29 -24.65 9.64
C GLU A 24 1.54 -23.80 9.36
N LYS A 25 2.62 -24.46 8.89
CA LYS A 25 3.70 -23.77 8.18
C LYS A 25 3.19 -23.35 6.80
N PHE A 26 3.58 -22.17 6.33
CA PHE A 26 3.21 -21.68 5.01
C PHE A 26 3.60 -22.65 3.89
N ARG A 27 2.65 -22.91 2.98
CA ARG A 27 2.78 -23.83 1.84
C ARG A 27 2.04 -23.25 0.63
N GLU A 28 2.41 -23.67 -0.57
CA GLU A 28 1.78 -23.24 -1.83
C GLU A 28 0.25 -23.43 -1.84
N LYS A 29 -0.26 -24.49 -1.18
CA LYS A 29 -1.71 -24.75 -1.06
C LYS A 29 -2.50 -23.61 -0.39
N HIS A 30 -1.84 -22.70 0.32
CA HIS A 30 -2.48 -21.55 0.96
C HIS A 30 -2.77 -20.41 -0.03
N LEU A 31 -2.06 -20.34 -1.17
CA LEU A 31 -2.29 -19.30 -2.19
C LEU A 31 -3.70 -19.36 -2.79
N PRO A 32 -4.23 -20.52 -3.23
CA PRO A 32 -5.61 -20.61 -3.72
C PRO A 32 -6.66 -20.13 -2.73
N VAL A 33 -6.45 -20.31 -1.42
CA VAL A 33 -7.37 -19.84 -0.37
C VAL A 33 -7.40 -18.31 -0.34
N LEU A 34 -6.23 -17.65 -0.30
CA LEU A 34 -6.13 -16.20 -0.34
C LEU A 34 -6.64 -15.60 -1.66
N GLN A 35 -6.42 -16.29 -2.79
CA GLN A 35 -6.96 -15.89 -4.09
C GLN A 35 -8.49 -15.98 -4.12
N SER A 36 -9.05 -17.05 -3.54
CA SER A 36 -10.49 -17.23 -3.40
C SER A 36 -11.10 -16.11 -2.56
N LEU A 37 -10.48 -15.75 -1.44
CA LEU A 37 -10.90 -14.62 -0.60
C LEU A 37 -10.79 -13.30 -1.36
N THR A 38 -9.68 -13.10 -2.08
CA THR A 38 -9.46 -11.91 -2.91
C THR A 38 -10.58 -11.73 -3.92
N ASN A 39 -11.01 -12.81 -4.57
CA ASN A 39 -12.09 -12.80 -5.56
C ASN A 39 -13.45 -12.52 -4.90
N ALA A 40 -13.76 -13.16 -3.77
CA ALA A 40 -14.97 -12.87 -3.01
C ALA A 40 -15.04 -11.39 -2.60
N LEU A 41 -13.94 -10.82 -2.09
CA LEU A 41 -13.84 -9.40 -1.72
C LEU A 41 -13.90 -8.43 -2.91
N ARG A 42 -13.86 -8.88 -4.18
CA ARG A 42 -14.15 -8.00 -5.32
C ARG A 42 -15.64 -7.68 -5.42
N ILE A 43 -16.50 -8.53 -4.87
CA ILE A 43 -17.95 -8.39 -4.92
C ILE A 43 -18.38 -7.48 -3.75
N GLN A 44 -19.07 -6.39 -4.06
CA GLN A 44 -19.48 -5.41 -3.05
C GLN A 44 -20.36 -6.02 -1.96
N ASP A 45 -21.37 -6.81 -2.35
CA ASP A 45 -22.26 -7.49 -1.38
C ASP A 45 -21.50 -8.38 -0.39
N TYR A 46 -20.46 -9.09 -0.86
CA TYR A 46 -19.62 -9.90 0.01
C TYR A 46 -18.76 -9.02 0.93
N ARG A 47 -18.16 -7.94 0.41
CA ARG A 47 -17.39 -6.99 1.25
C ARG A 47 -18.22 -6.40 2.38
N ASP A 48 -19.45 -6.00 2.10
CA ASP A 48 -20.32 -5.33 3.06
C ASP A 48 -20.81 -6.28 4.16
N ARG A 49 -20.87 -7.59 3.86
CA ARG A 49 -21.31 -8.64 4.79
C ARG A 49 -20.18 -9.45 5.41
N SER A 50 -18.96 -9.30 4.89
CA SER A 50 -17.81 -10.07 5.34
C SER A 50 -17.60 -9.95 6.84
N GLU A 51 -17.27 -11.07 7.46
CA GLU A 51 -17.09 -11.19 8.90
C GLU A 51 -15.79 -10.53 9.34
N GLU A 52 -15.84 -9.87 10.49
CA GLU A 52 -14.67 -9.26 11.12
C GLU A 52 -13.55 -10.30 11.38
N GLU A 53 -13.93 -11.53 11.73
CA GLU A 53 -12.95 -12.60 12.01
C GLU A 53 -12.12 -12.94 10.78
N ALA A 54 -12.67 -12.86 9.57
CA ALA A 54 -11.89 -13.07 8.35
C ALA A 54 -10.76 -12.03 8.22
N PHE A 55 -11.04 -10.76 8.52
CA PHE A 55 -10.01 -9.72 8.52
C PHE A 55 -9.01 -9.88 9.65
N ARG A 56 -9.46 -10.29 10.85
CA ARG A 56 -8.57 -10.59 11.99
C ARG A 56 -7.61 -11.73 11.66
N SER A 57 -8.10 -12.82 11.08
CA SER A 57 -7.26 -13.94 10.67
C SER A 57 -6.31 -13.57 9.54
N LEU A 58 -6.77 -12.79 8.56
CA LEU A 58 -5.91 -12.28 7.49
C LEU A 58 -4.80 -11.37 8.02
N MET A 59 -5.10 -10.52 9.01
CA MET A 59 -4.10 -9.70 9.71
C MET A 59 -3.08 -10.52 10.49
N LYS A 60 -3.52 -11.58 11.18
CA LYS A 60 -2.60 -12.51 11.86
C LYS A 60 -1.67 -13.22 10.86
N ILE A 61 -2.19 -13.62 9.69
CA ILE A 61 -1.39 -14.25 8.63
C ILE A 61 -0.33 -13.26 8.15
N LEU A 62 -0.73 -12.02 7.84
CA LEU A 62 0.18 -10.97 7.42
C LEU A 62 1.24 -10.66 8.49
N SER A 63 0.88 -10.69 9.78
CA SER A 63 1.83 -10.52 10.88
C SER A 63 2.87 -11.64 10.90
N LYS A 64 2.44 -12.89 10.78
CA LYS A 64 3.35 -14.04 10.72
C LYS A 64 4.26 -13.98 9.48
N LEU A 65 3.73 -13.56 8.32
CA LEU A 65 4.54 -13.32 7.12
C LEU A 65 5.57 -12.19 7.32
N SER A 66 5.20 -11.13 8.04
CA SER A 66 6.13 -10.06 8.42
C SER A 66 7.27 -10.58 9.29
N GLU A 67 7.00 -11.51 10.20
CA GLU A 67 8.02 -12.14 11.05
C GLU A 67 8.98 -12.99 10.20
N GLU A 68 8.47 -13.76 9.23
CA GLU A 68 9.30 -14.53 8.29
C GLU A 68 10.19 -13.62 7.42
N ILE A 69 9.64 -12.51 6.89
CA ILE A 69 10.42 -11.51 6.13
C ILE A 69 11.53 -10.93 7.01
N GLN A 70 11.21 -10.57 8.25
CA GLN A 70 12.17 -10.00 9.18
C GLN A 70 13.28 -11.01 9.55
N ALA A 71 12.90 -12.27 9.80
CA ALA A 71 13.81 -13.34 10.18
C ALA A 71 14.78 -13.72 9.07
N ALA A 72 14.37 -13.61 7.79
CA ALA A 72 15.22 -13.90 6.66
C ALA A 72 16.44 -12.96 6.55
N GLY A 73 16.32 -11.71 7.01
CA GLY A 73 17.43 -10.75 7.09
C GLY A 73 18.10 -10.39 5.75
N GLY A 74 17.50 -10.79 4.63
CA GLY A 74 18.05 -10.65 3.28
C GLY A 74 17.20 -11.38 2.24
N GLU A 75 17.54 -12.64 1.98
CA GLU A 75 16.88 -13.43 0.94
C GLU A 75 15.59 -14.08 1.47
N VAL A 76 14.45 -13.51 1.09
CA VAL A 76 13.12 -14.02 1.46
C VAL A 76 12.66 -15.06 0.44
N GLU A 77 12.16 -16.19 0.93
CA GLU A 77 11.54 -17.23 0.11
C GLU A 77 10.42 -16.66 -0.77
N GLU A 78 10.39 -17.05 -2.05
CA GLU A 78 9.37 -16.65 -3.03
C GLU A 78 7.95 -16.82 -2.49
N LEU A 79 7.67 -17.97 -1.87
CA LEU A 79 6.34 -18.28 -1.32
C LEU A 79 5.89 -17.25 -0.27
N ILE A 80 6.80 -16.77 0.58
CA ILE A 80 6.49 -15.77 1.62
C ILE A 80 6.12 -14.44 0.95
N LEU A 81 6.85 -14.03 -0.09
CA LEU A 81 6.55 -12.82 -0.86
C LEU A 81 5.20 -12.94 -1.58
N GLN A 82 4.92 -14.09 -2.20
CA GLN A 82 3.65 -14.36 -2.88
C GLN A 82 2.45 -14.35 -1.92
N LEU A 83 2.58 -14.97 -0.75
CA LEU A 83 1.54 -14.96 0.28
C LEU A 83 1.32 -13.55 0.85
N THR A 84 2.40 -12.78 1.02
CA THR A 84 2.33 -11.37 1.44
C THR A 84 1.57 -10.53 0.42
N ALA A 85 1.92 -10.66 -0.87
CA ALA A 85 1.20 -10.00 -1.96
C ALA A 85 -0.27 -10.42 -2.00
N ALA A 86 -0.58 -11.71 -1.82
CA ALA A 86 -1.94 -12.22 -1.81
C ALA A 86 -2.77 -11.67 -0.64
N CYS A 87 -2.17 -11.53 0.56
CA CYS A 87 -2.82 -10.90 1.70
C CYS A 87 -3.16 -9.44 1.41
N PHE A 88 -2.19 -8.66 0.91
CA PHE A 88 -2.45 -7.27 0.53
C PHE A 88 -3.49 -7.14 -0.59
N ARG A 89 -3.51 -8.04 -1.59
CA ARG A 89 -4.55 -8.04 -2.63
C ARG A 89 -5.95 -8.26 -2.04
N ALA A 90 -6.09 -9.22 -1.13
CA ALA A 90 -7.35 -9.46 -0.43
C ALA A 90 -7.78 -8.23 0.37
N GLN A 91 -6.89 -7.66 1.17
CA GLN A 91 -7.16 -6.48 2.00
C GLN A 91 -7.51 -5.24 1.17
N ARG A 92 -6.76 -4.98 0.09
CA ARG A 92 -7.02 -3.90 -0.89
C ARG A 92 -8.42 -4.00 -1.45
N ASN A 93 -8.82 -5.20 -1.89
CA ASN A 93 -10.17 -5.42 -2.38
C ASN A 93 -11.18 -5.22 -1.25
N GLY A 94 -10.94 -5.77 -0.06
CA GLY A 94 -11.83 -5.61 1.09
C GLY A 94 -12.11 -4.14 1.49
N CYS A 95 -11.19 -3.22 1.22
CA CYS A 95 -11.34 -1.81 1.57
C CYS A 95 -11.88 -0.91 0.45
N VAL A 96 -11.94 -1.39 -0.80
CA VAL A 96 -12.35 -0.54 -1.93
C VAL A 96 -13.79 -0.06 -1.75
N GLN A 97 -13.97 1.26 -1.67
CA GLN A 97 -15.27 1.91 -1.47
C GLN A 97 -16.08 1.35 -0.29
N CYS A 98 -15.40 0.90 0.78
CA CYS A 98 -16.05 0.29 1.94
C CYS A 98 -15.52 0.92 3.24
N ALA A 99 -16.14 2.03 3.66
CA ALA A 99 -15.75 2.79 4.86
C ALA A 99 -15.75 1.94 6.15
N ARG A 100 -16.69 0.98 6.24
CA ARG A 100 -16.75 -0.01 7.33
C ARG A 100 -15.45 -0.81 7.42
N ASN A 101 -15.04 -1.40 6.30
CA ASN A 101 -13.85 -2.25 6.26
C ASN A 101 -12.56 -1.44 6.39
N GLN A 102 -12.49 -0.23 5.83
CA GLN A 102 -11.37 0.69 6.08
C GLN A 102 -11.20 0.99 7.57
N SER A 103 -12.30 1.34 8.26
CA SER A 103 -12.29 1.64 9.70
C SER A 103 -11.94 0.42 10.54
N LEU A 104 -12.46 -0.75 10.17
CA LEU A 104 -12.10 -2.01 10.81
C LEU A 104 -10.60 -2.30 10.67
N MET A 105 -10.08 -2.28 9.45
CA MET A 105 -8.66 -2.55 9.19
C MET A 105 -7.74 -1.57 9.92
N ARG A 106 -8.11 -0.28 9.96
CA ARG A 106 -7.43 0.72 10.79
C ARG A 106 -7.42 0.29 12.26
N SER A 107 -8.56 -0.08 12.83
CA SER A 107 -8.68 -0.50 14.24
C SER A 107 -7.91 -1.79 14.56
N LEU A 108 -7.68 -2.65 13.56
CA LEU A 108 -6.89 -3.88 13.68
C LEU A 108 -5.37 -3.62 13.56
N GLY A 109 -4.92 -2.38 13.43
CA GLY A 109 -3.50 -2.03 13.30
C GLY A 109 -2.92 -2.34 11.91
N ALA A 110 -3.76 -2.37 10.87
CA ALA A 110 -3.32 -2.68 9.52
C ALA A 110 -2.34 -1.66 8.94
N ILE A 111 -2.47 -0.39 9.31
CA ILE A 111 -1.60 0.68 8.81
C ILE A 111 -0.16 0.46 9.30
N ASP A 112 0.05 0.35 10.61
CA ASP A 112 1.36 0.12 11.20
C ASP A 112 2.06 -1.15 10.66
N LEU A 113 1.32 -2.26 10.59
CA LEU A 113 1.87 -3.51 10.09
C LEU A 113 2.24 -3.40 8.60
N SER A 114 1.38 -2.81 7.78
CA SER A 114 1.64 -2.67 6.34
C SER A 114 2.85 -1.77 6.09
N ILE A 115 2.96 -0.66 6.81
CA ILE A 115 4.07 0.28 6.66
C ILE A 115 5.39 -0.36 7.08
N ARG A 116 5.40 -1.14 8.17
CA ARG A 116 6.57 -1.92 8.57
C ARG A 116 7.01 -2.90 7.48
N ILE A 117 6.05 -3.62 6.88
CA ILE A 117 6.35 -4.57 5.80
C ILE A 117 6.89 -3.83 4.57
N LEU A 118 6.29 -2.70 4.18
CA LEU A 118 6.77 -1.90 3.04
C LEU A 118 8.19 -1.38 3.28
N ASP A 119 8.51 -0.93 4.49
CA ASP A 119 9.86 -0.49 4.84
C ASP A 119 10.89 -1.61 4.79
N MET A 120 10.52 -2.84 5.17
CA MET A 120 11.39 -4.00 5.00
C MET A 120 11.55 -4.35 3.52
N LEU A 121 10.44 -4.50 2.78
CA LEU A 121 10.44 -4.93 1.38
C LEU A 121 11.27 -4.01 0.48
N GLN A 122 11.17 -2.68 0.66
CA GLN A 122 11.93 -1.73 -0.17
C GLN A 122 13.46 -1.79 0.07
N LYS A 123 13.89 -2.32 1.22
CA LYS A 123 15.31 -2.50 1.56
C LYS A 123 15.86 -3.85 1.12
N LEU A 124 15.00 -4.80 0.74
CA LEU A 124 15.44 -6.14 0.37
C LEU A 124 16.24 -6.09 -0.94
N LYS A 125 17.43 -6.66 -0.89
CA LYS A 125 18.22 -7.01 -2.07
C LYS A 125 18.06 -8.51 -2.25
N SER A 126 17.13 -8.91 -3.10
CA SER A 126 16.73 -10.31 -3.28
C SER A 126 16.82 -10.70 -4.75
N ASP A 127 17.25 -11.92 -5.02
CA ASP A 127 17.18 -12.52 -6.35
C ASP A 127 15.73 -12.66 -6.82
N ASN A 128 14.77 -12.68 -5.88
CA ASN A 128 13.33 -12.68 -6.11
C ASN A 128 12.75 -11.25 -6.30
N THR A 129 13.48 -10.38 -7.00
CA THR A 129 13.13 -8.96 -7.14
C THR A 129 11.71 -8.74 -7.67
N ASP A 130 11.25 -9.55 -8.64
CA ASP A 130 9.89 -9.44 -9.18
C ASP A 130 8.80 -9.68 -8.13
N TYR A 131 8.99 -10.65 -7.24
CA TYR A 131 8.07 -10.97 -6.17
C TYR A 131 8.10 -9.93 -5.05
N VAL A 132 9.27 -9.36 -4.76
CA VAL A 132 9.39 -8.20 -3.84
C VAL A 132 8.60 -7.01 -4.40
N PHE A 133 8.77 -6.69 -5.68
CA PHE A 133 8.02 -5.62 -6.33
C PHE A 133 6.53 -5.91 -6.40
N GLU A 134 6.11 -7.16 -6.63
CA GLU A 134 4.68 -7.51 -6.54
C GLU A 134 4.11 -7.26 -5.14
N ALA A 135 4.81 -7.70 -4.08
CA ALA A 135 4.39 -7.47 -2.71
C ALA A 135 4.33 -5.97 -2.36
N LEU A 136 5.34 -5.19 -2.78
CA LEU A 136 5.36 -3.72 -2.63
C LEU A 136 4.18 -3.07 -3.32
N ARG A 137 3.95 -3.38 -4.61
CA ARG A 137 2.81 -2.84 -5.37
C ARG A 137 1.49 -3.12 -4.66
N CYS A 138 1.28 -4.36 -4.22
CA CYS A 138 0.05 -4.76 -3.54
C CYS A 138 -0.11 -4.02 -2.20
N GLY A 139 0.95 -3.90 -1.41
CA GLY A 139 0.92 -3.20 -0.12
C GLY A 139 0.66 -1.70 -0.25
N VAL A 140 1.32 -1.04 -1.20
CA VAL A 140 1.11 0.39 -1.50
C VAL A 140 -0.33 0.63 -1.98
N GLN A 141 -0.86 -0.22 -2.86
CA GLN A 141 -2.26 -0.12 -3.28
C GLN A 141 -3.24 -0.34 -2.12
N PHE A 142 -2.93 -1.25 -1.21
CA PHE A 142 -3.77 -1.49 -0.03
C PHE A 142 -3.85 -0.24 0.85
N ILE A 143 -2.72 0.38 1.23
CA ILE A 143 -2.75 1.61 2.03
C ILE A 143 -3.42 2.77 1.28
N GLY A 144 -3.29 2.82 -0.05
CA GLY A 144 -4.05 3.77 -0.87
C GLY A 144 -5.56 3.60 -0.71
N ASN A 145 -6.06 2.37 -0.81
CA ASN A 145 -7.49 2.09 -0.62
C ASN A 145 -7.97 2.31 0.83
N LEU A 146 -7.09 2.22 1.83
CA LEU A 146 -7.43 2.65 3.20
C LEU A 146 -7.61 4.17 3.30
N ALA A 147 -6.82 4.93 2.55
CA ALA A 147 -6.77 6.39 2.61
C ALA A 147 -7.89 7.08 1.83
N VAL A 148 -8.38 6.48 0.73
CA VAL A 148 -9.43 7.09 -0.11
C VAL A 148 -10.67 7.39 0.72
N ASP A 149 -11.09 8.66 0.69
CA ASP A 149 -12.23 9.23 1.41
C ASP A 149 -12.25 8.98 2.93
N ASN A 150 -11.08 8.71 3.53
CA ASN A 150 -10.96 8.42 4.95
C ASN A 150 -9.84 9.24 5.61
N GLN A 151 -10.22 10.39 6.17
CA GLN A 151 -9.26 11.34 6.74
C GLN A 151 -8.42 10.73 7.87
N PHE A 152 -9.02 9.92 8.75
CA PHE A 152 -8.27 9.27 9.84
C PHE A 152 -7.20 8.32 9.32
N CYS A 153 -7.49 7.53 8.29
CA CYS A 153 -6.46 6.70 7.65
C CYS A 153 -5.39 7.56 6.97
N LYS A 154 -5.75 8.65 6.27
CA LYS A 154 -4.78 9.56 5.63
C LYS A 154 -3.77 10.10 6.64
N ASP A 155 -4.25 10.55 7.80
CA ASP A 155 -3.41 11.17 8.82
C ASP A 155 -2.49 10.15 9.50
N ASP A 156 -3.00 8.96 9.83
CA ASP A 156 -2.19 7.87 10.38
C ASP A 156 -1.12 7.40 9.38
N ILE A 157 -1.50 7.19 8.11
CA ILE A 157 -0.58 6.81 7.04
C ILE A 157 0.50 7.87 6.91
N TRP A 158 0.13 9.14 6.75
CA TRP A 158 1.06 10.25 6.59
C TRP A 158 2.08 10.30 7.72
N THR A 159 1.63 10.20 8.97
CA THR A 159 2.49 10.24 10.16
C THR A 159 3.58 9.18 10.14
N LEU A 160 3.30 8.01 9.55
CA LEU A 160 4.19 6.86 9.55
C LEU A 160 5.08 6.78 8.31
N ILE A 161 4.65 7.31 7.16
CA ILE A 161 5.42 7.21 5.90
C ILE A 161 6.24 8.47 5.56
N PHE A 162 5.87 9.63 6.12
CA PHE A 162 6.48 10.90 5.79
C PHE A 162 7.74 11.20 6.62
N PRO A 163 8.82 11.76 6.03
CA PRO A 163 9.08 11.88 4.59
C PRO A 163 9.85 10.69 4.01
N ASP A 164 10.58 9.95 4.85
CA ASP A 164 11.66 9.08 4.41
C ASP A 164 11.18 7.84 3.66
N LEU A 165 10.14 7.16 4.16
CA LEU A 165 9.62 5.97 3.49
C LEU A 165 8.92 6.33 2.17
N LEU A 166 8.21 7.46 2.12
CA LEU A 166 7.67 7.99 0.86
C LEU A 166 8.77 8.24 -0.16
N LEU A 167 9.87 8.89 0.24
CA LEU A 167 10.99 9.13 -0.65
C LEU A 167 11.62 7.81 -1.12
N ALA A 168 11.80 6.85 -0.23
CA ALA A 168 12.34 5.53 -0.57
C ALA A 168 11.45 4.80 -1.59
N LEU A 169 10.13 4.80 -1.37
CA LEU A 169 9.15 4.18 -2.26
C LEU A 169 9.09 4.86 -3.65
N LEU A 170 9.37 6.16 -3.75
CA LEU A 170 9.48 6.88 -5.02
C LEU A 170 10.82 6.66 -5.74
N CYS A 171 11.77 5.99 -5.09
CA CYS A 171 13.10 5.69 -5.63
C CYS A 171 13.29 4.21 -5.99
N VAL A 172 12.27 3.35 -5.82
CA VAL A 172 12.36 1.93 -6.18
C VAL A 172 12.44 1.73 -7.70
N ASP A 173 13.11 0.66 -8.12
CA ASP A 173 13.33 0.31 -9.53
C ASP A 173 12.13 -0.41 -10.18
N ASP A 174 10.91 -0.22 -9.66
CA ASP A 174 9.66 -0.68 -10.28
C ASP A 174 8.73 0.50 -10.53
N GLU A 175 8.50 0.80 -11.81
CA GLU A 175 7.73 1.98 -12.24
C GLU A 175 6.27 1.95 -11.74
N ARG A 176 5.66 0.77 -11.65
CA ARG A 176 4.30 0.63 -11.14
C ARG A 176 4.22 0.93 -9.65
N ALA A 177 5.20 0.48 -8.85
CA ALA A 177 5.31 0.80 -7.44
C ALA A 177 5.51 2.30 -7.21
N VAL A 178 6.36 2.95 -8.01
CA VAL A 178 6.53 4.42 -7.98
C VAL A 178 5.20 5.12 -8.32
N GLY A 179 4.47 4.64 -9.33
CA GLY A 179 3.16 5.17 -9.71
C GLY A 179 2.12 5.04 -8.59
N TYR A 180 2.00 3.87 -7.97
CA TYR A 180 1.10 3.67 -6.84
C TYR A 180 1.52 4.47 -5.61
N SER A 181 2.82 4.65 -5.37
CA SER A 181 3.32 5.46 -4.26
C SER A 181 3.00 6.95 -4.48
N SER A 182 3.10 7.41 -5.72
CA SER A 182 2.67 8.76 -6.12
C SER A 182 1.16 8.96 -5.91
N MET A 183 0.35 7.95 -6.22
CA MET A 183 -1.09 7.96 -5.94
C MET A 183 -1.38 8.08 -4.43
N VAL A 184 -0.68 7.32 -3.59
CA VAL A 184 -0.84 7.39 -2.12
C VAL A 184 -0.44 8.77 -1.60
N LEU A 185 0.69 9.31 -2.08
CA LEU A 185 1.12 10.67 -1.76
C LEU A 185 0.05 11.70 -2.11
N HIS A 186 -0.44 11.69 -3.36
CA HIS A 186 -1.53 12.57 -3.80
C HIS A 186 -2.78 12.44 -2.91
N THR A 187 -3.19 11.20 -2.63
CA THR A 187 -4.40 10.92 -1.83
C THR A 187 -4.32 11.50 -0.42
N CYS A 188 -3.13 11.46 0.19
CA CYS A 188 -2.92 11.93 1.56
C CYS A 188 -2.67 13.43 1.66
N LEU A 189 -2.22 14.10 0.57
CA LEU A 189 -1.85 15.51 0.59
C LEU A 189 -3.04 16.43 0.87
N ASP A 190 -2.78 17.43 1.71
CA ASP A 190 -3.62 18.59 1.95
C ASP A 190 -2.71 19.84 2.10
N GLU A 191 -3.31 21.01 2.32
CA GLU A 191 -2.57 22.27 2.44
C GLU A 191 -1.54 22.23 3.58
N HIS A 192 -1.88 21.63 4.73
CA HIS A 192 -0.99 21.53 5.87
C HIS A 192 0.21 20.61 5.60
N LYS A 193 -0.03 19.47 4.94
CA LYS A 193 1.02 18.53 4.54
C LYS A 193 1.94 19.10 3.46
N VAL A 194 1.43 20.00 2.60
CA VAL A 194 2.24 20.79 1.66
C VAL A 194 3.17 21.75 2.41
N GLU A 195 2.74 22.36 3.52
CA GLU A 195 3.62 23.17 4.37
C GLU A 195 4.74 22.32 5.00
N GLN A 196 4.42 21.09 5.44
CA GLN A 196 5.44 20.16 5.95
C GLN A 196 6.48 19.80 4.88
N LEU A 197 6.05 19.59 3.63
CA LEU A 197 6.95 19.38 2.49
C LEU A 197 7.85 20.59 2.20
N ALA A 198 7.35 21.80 2.43
CA ALA A 198 8.10 23.02 2.20
C ALA A 198 9.27 23.19 3.18
N HIS A 199 9.29 22.47 4.30
CA HIS A 199 10.40 22.53 5.24
C HIS A 199 11.71 22.06 4.57
N PRO A 200 12.85 22.77 4.73
CA PRO A 200 14.10 22.43 4.04
C PRO A 200 14.59 21.00 4.22
N ARG A 201 14.32 20.37 5.37
CA ARG A 201 14.68 18.96 5.62
C ARG A 201 13.90 17.95 4.78
N ASN A 202 12.71 18.33 4.30
CA ASN A 202 11.78 17.44 3.59
C ASN A 202 11.72 17.74 2.09
N ILE A 203 12.42 18.80 1.64
CA ILE A 203 12.31 19.31 0.27
C ILE A 203 12.72 18.29 -0.79
N HIS A 204 13.58 17.33 -0.44
CA HIS A 204 14.00 16.24 -1.31
C HIS A 204 12.82 15.38 -1.80
N LEU A 205 11.78 15.20 -0.99
CA LEU A 205 10.58 14.49 -1.42
C LEU A 205 9.83 15.26 -2.51
N ALA A 206 9.67 16.57 -2.36
CA ALA A 206 9.04 17.41 -3.37
C ALA A 206 9.88 17.48 -4.66
N LEU A 207 11.20 17.63 -4.53
CA LEU A 207 12.13 17.59 -5.67
C LEU A 207 12.07 16.25 -6.40
N LYS A 208 11.96 15.12 -5.68
CA LYS A 208 11.83 13.80 -6.30
C LYS A 208 10.54 13.69 -7.12
N VAL A 209 9.43 14.22 -6.63
CA VAL A 209 8.17 14.27 -7.38
C VAL A 209 8.32 15.12 -8.65
N MET A 210 9.01 16.27 -8.58
CA MET A 210 9.26 17.12 -9.76
C MET A 210 10.21 16.45 -10.77
N GLU A 211 11.23 15.73 -10.31
CA GLU A 211 12.11 14.91 -11.14
C GLU A 211 11.32 13.82 -11.88
N LEU A 212 10.46 13.09 -11.16
CA LEU A 212 9.59 12.06 -11.76
C LEU A 212 8.60 12.66 -12.75
N CYS A 213 7.98 13.80 -12.42
CA CYS A 213 7.10 14.53 -13.33
C CYS A 213 7.80 14.92 -14.64
N ARG A 214 9.10 15.24 -14.59
CA ARG A 214 9.89 15.61 -15.78
C ARG A 214 10.36 14.39 -16.58
N THR A 215 10.76 13.32 -15.90
CA THR A 215 11.43 12.16 -16.51
C THR A 215 10.47 11.03 -16.89
N ARG A 216 9.28 10.97 -16.28
CA ARG A 216 8.29 9.90 -16.44
C ARG A 216 6.90 10.50 -16.63
N SER A 217 6.65 11.05 -17.82
CA SER A 217 5.37 11.71 -18.16
C SER A 217 4.16 10.78 -18.12
N GLU A 218 4.36 9.46 -18.15
CA GLU A 218 3.31 8.44 -18.01
C GLU A 218 2.75 8.36 -16.57
N LEU A 219 3.44 8.95 -15.57
CA LEU A 219 3.01 8.96 -14.18
C LEU A 219 2.10 10.16 -13.89
N ASP A 220 0.83 10.06 -14.31
CA ASP A 220 -0.20 11.11 -14.15
C ASP A 220 -0.25 11.72 -12.74
N TRP A 221 -0.10 10.90 -11.70
CA TRP A 221 -0.15 11.34 -10.30
C TRP A 221 0.89 12.41 -9.95
N THR A 222 2.09 12.35 -10.55
CA THR A 222 3.15 13.34 -10.28
C THR A 222 2.79 14.71 -10.86
N VAL A 223 2.15 14.73 -12.04
CA VAL A 223 1.60 15.94 -12.67
C VAL A 223 0.46 16.52 -11.84
N LEU A 224 -0.43 15.66 -11.34
CA LEU A 224 -1.53 16.06 -10.47
C LEU A 224 -1.01 16.65 -9.15
N ILE A 225 0.00 16.04 -8.52
CA ILE A 225 0.63 16.60 -7.31
C ILE A 225 1.22 17.98 -7.60
N ALA A 226 2.00 18.10 -8.68
CA ALA A 226 2.64 19.36 -9.04
C ALA A 226 1.61 20.47 -9.26
N THR A 227 0.61 20.21 -10.09
CA THR A 227 -0.38 21.22 -10.53
C THR A 227 -1.45 21.52 -9.48
N GLN A 228 -1.90 20.52 -8.72
CA GLN A 228 -3.00 20.69 -7.78
C GLN A 228 -2.54 21.08 -6.38
N HIS A 229 -1.29 20.77 -6.00
CA HIS A 229 -0.77 21.02 -4.67
C HIS A 229 0.47 21.93 -4.70
N PHE A 230 1.54 21.54 -5.40
CA PHE A 230 2.83 22.21 -5.22
C PHE A 230 2.84 23.63 -5.74
N LEU A 231 2.35 23.87 -6.95
CA LEU A 231 2.34 25.20 -7.58
C LEU A 231 1.43 26.21 -6.85
N LYS A 232 0.54 25.74 -5.97
CA LYS A 232 -0.30 26.62 -5.14
C LYS A 232 0.44 27.15 -3.92
N SER A 233 1.54 26.52 -3.49
CA SER A 233 2.34 26.96 -2.36
C SER A 233 3.58 27.71 -2.82
N SER A 234 3.54 29.04 -2.73
CA SER A 234 4.67 29.90 -3.07
C SER A 234 5.92 29.60 -2.24
N VAL A 235 5.75 29.19 -0.98
CA VAL A 235 6.83 28.79 -0.08
C VAL A 235 7.49 27.51 -0.57
N LEU A 236 6.69 26.49 -0.90
CA LEU A 236 7.23 25.23 -1.43
C LEU A 236 7.97 25.46 -2.75
N VAL A 237 7.37 26.20 -3.68
CA VAL A 237 7.99 26.55 -4.97
C VAL A 237 9.33 27.25 -4.75
N LYS A 238 9.38 28.28 -3.90
CA LYS A 238 10.62 29.00 -3.59
C LYS A 238 11.70 28.07 -3.03
N ASN A 239 11.32 27.16 -2.13
CA ASN A 239 12.28 26.25 -1.50
C ASN A 239 12.76 25.17 -2.46
N MET A 240 11.90 24.68 -3.37
CA MET A 240 12.31 23.78 -4.44
C MET A 240 13.32 24.47 -5.37
N TYR A 241 13.04 25.68 -5.85
CA TYR A 241 13.98 26.45 -6.69
C TYR A 241 15.34 26.69 -6.01
N ALA A 242 15.33 26.94 -4.70
CA ALA A 242 16.56 27.10 -3.92
C ALA A 242 17.37 25.79 -3.83
N GLY A 243 16.68 24.65 -3.72
CA GLY A 243 17.29 23.32 -3.62
C GLY A 243 17.73 22.69 -4.94
N MET A 244 17.24 23.18 -6.08
CA MET A 244 17.65 22.72 -7.42
C MET A 244 19.06 23.21 -7.78
N SER A 245 19.84 22.36 -8.45
CA SER A 245 21.10 22.76 -9.07
C SER A 245 20.87 23.71 -10.25
N HIS A 246 21.92 24.40 -10.71
CA HIS A 246 21.82 25.35 -11.83
C HIS A 246 21.31 24.74 -13.15
N GLN A 247 21.45 23.42 -13.36
CA GLN A 247 20.92 22.72 -14.54
C GLN A 247 19.46 22.27 -14.38
N GLU A 248 18.96 22.19 -13.14
CA GLU A 248 17.61 21.74 -12.83
C GLU A 248 16.61 22.90 -12.72
N ARG A 249 17.09 24.11 -12.39
CA ARG A 249 16.30 25.35 -12.35
C ARG A 249 15.79 25.78 -13.73
#